data_AF-A0A520C3B2-F1
#
_entry.id   AF-A0A520C3B2-F1
#
_cell.length_a   1.000
_cell.length_b   1.000
_cell.length_c   1.000
_cell.angle_alpha   90.00
_cell.angle_beta   90.00
_cell.angle_gamma   90.00
#
_symmetry.space_group_name_H-M   'P 1'
#
loop_
_entity.id
_entity.type
_entity.pdbx_description
1 polymer ?
#
loop_
_entity_poly.entity_id
_entity_poly.type
_entity_poly.pdbx_seq_one_letter_code
_entity_poly.pdbx_strand_id
1 'polypeptide(L)'
;MKNLNYFAKKATTSGNQPLSAGMFLKENNVNGFLSKEESVNYINSFDQKDALHLDRALNAASEGAYLNSQLKPSFDKLSGEPILWLRFEHAKQQFPVLRIPYHEEMHRFFRDYQLGKITPNFDLDELMVEAGINTEETNEEAPAA
;
A
#
# COMPACT_ATOMS: atom_id res chain seq x y z
N MET A 1 36.46 0.12 -28.46
CA MET A 1 35.17 -0.61 -28.51
C MET A 1 34.66 -0.76 -27.07
N LYS A 2 33.41 -0.35 -26.82
CA LYS A 2 32.75 -0.42 -25.50
C LYS A 2 32.27 -1.85 -25.27
N ASN A 3 32.60 -2.44 -24.12
CA ASN A 3 31.86 -3.58 -23.58
C ASN A 3 31.43 -3.24 -22.16
N LEU A 4 30.22 -2.69 -22.04
CA LEU A 4 29.49 -2.65 -20.77
C LEU A 4 29.01 -4.09 -20.50
N ASN A 5 29.64 -4.75 -19.53
CA ASN A 5 29.05 -5.93 -18.92
C ASN A 5 27.89 -5.48 -18.02
N TYR A 6 26.72 -5.34 -18.64
CA TYR A 6 25.43 -5.19 -17.97
C TYR A 6 24.92 -6.58 -17.60
N PHE A 7 25.62 -7.26 -16.67
CA PHE A 7 25.05 -8.42 -16.02
C PHE A 7 24.43 -7.97 -14.71
N ALA A 8 23.09 -7.96 -14.73
CA ALA A 8 22.24 -7.86 -13.57
C ALA A 8 22.82 -8.72 -12.44
N LYS A 9 23.34 -8.05 -11.42
CA LYS A 9 23.62 -8.65 -10.13
C LYS A 9 22.30 -9.27 -9.70
N LYS A 10 22.19 -10.60 -9.72
CA LYS A 10 21.13 -11.32 -9.02
C LYS A 10 21.12 -10.74 -7.62
N ALA A 11 20.07 -10.01 -7.28
CA ALA A 11 19.84 -9.58 -5.92
C ALA A 11 19.86 -10.84 -5.07
N THR A 12 20.91 -10.98 -4.29
CA THR A 12 20.98 -11.88 -3.15
C THR A 12 19.69 -11.73 -2.38
N THR A 13 18.98 -12.83 -2.23
CA THR A 13 17.76 -13.01 -1.43
C THR A 13 17.99 -12.45 -0.02
N SER A 14 17.77 -11.15 0.17
CA SER A 14 17.43 -10.62 1.48
C SER A 14 16.07 -11.21 1.79
N GLY A 15 15.97 -12.04 2.83
CA GLY A 15 14.71 -12.66 3.21
C GLY A 15 13.62 -11.58 3.26
N ASN A 16 12.56 -11.76 2.48
CA ASN A 16 11.42 -10.85 2.48
C ASN A 16 10.99 -10.63 3.92
N GLN A 17 11.17 -9.41 4.44
CA GLN A 17 10.84 -9.15 5.82
C GLN A 17 9.32 -9.05 5.93
N PRO A 18 8.65 -9.90 6.74
CA PRO A 18 7.23 -9.71 7.01
C PRO A 18 7.04 -8.34 7.67
N LEU A 19 6.05 -7.59 7.19
CA LEU A 19 5.75 -6.23 7.65
C LEU A 19 4.31 -6.19 8.17
N SER A 20 4.15 -6.09 9.49
CA SER A 20 2.84 -5.90 10.12
C SER A 20 2.36 -4.44 10.08
N ALA A 21 1.08 -4.21 10.34
CA ALA A 21 0.50 -2.86 10.46
C ALA A 21 1.28 -2.00 11.49
N GLY A 22 1.65 -2.57 12.63
CA GLY A 22 2.50 -1.90 13.62
C GLY A 22 3.86 -1.51 13.04
N MET A 23 4.54 -2.40 12.30
CA MET A 23 5.85 -2.10 11.70
C MET A 23 5.79 -1.13 10.52
N PHE A 24 4.62 -1.02 9.87
CA PHE A 24 4.35 -0.03 8.84
C PHE A 24 4.39 1.40 9.41
N LEU A 25 4.02 1.60 10.67
CA LEU A 25 3.96 2.93 11.30
C LEU A 25 5.30 3.38 11.88
N LYS A 26 5.65 4.66 11.66
CA LYS A 26 6.92 5.27 12.07
C LYS A 26 7.14 5.29 13.59
N GLU A 27 6.08 5.46 14.38
CA GLU A 27 6.17 5.57 15.83
C GLU A 27 6.52 4.24 16.50
N ASN A 28 6.05 3.14 15.91
CA ASN A 28 6.35 1.79 16.35
C ASN A 28 7.67 1.27 15.75
N ASN A 29 8.14 1.89 14.67
CA ASN A 29 9.37 1.53 13.97
C ASN A 29 9.99 2.77 13.30
N VAL A 30 11.19 3.18 13.71
CA VAL A 30 11.89 4.36 13.14
C VAL A 30 12.04 4.29 11.61
N ASN A 31 12.00 3.09 11.02
CA ASN A 31 12.07 2.87 9.57
C ASN A 31 10.68 2.64 8.91
N GLY A 32 9.58 2.89 9.62
CA GLY A 32 8.21 2.81 9.12
C GLY A 32 7.91 3.86 8.03
N PHE A 33 6.77 3.73 7.36
CA PHE A 33 6.38 4.51 6.20
C PHE A 33 5.61 5.77 6.57
N LEU A 34 4.49 5.64 7.25
CA LEU A 34 3.67 6.77 7.69
C LEU A 34 3.68 6.85 9.22
N SER A 35 3.61 8.06 9.76
CA SER A 35 3.22 8.27 11.15
C SER A 35 1.74 7.87 11.35
N LYS A 36 1.28 7.67 12.59
CA LYS A 36 -0.15 7.44 12.88
C LYS A 36 -1.00 8.60 12.34
N GLU A 37 -0.58 9.83 12.59
CA GLU A 37 -1.26 11.03 12.10
C GLU A 37 -1.27 11.11 10.56
N GLU A 38 -0.14 10.82 9.91
CA GLU A 38 -0.05 10.79 8.45
C GLU A 38 -0.96 9.71 7.86
N SER A 39 -0.99 8.52 8.46
CA SER A 39 -1.89 7.42 8.07
C SER A 39 -3.36 7.82 8.18
N VAL A 40 -3.76 8.43 9.31
CA VAL A 40 -5.14 8.90 9.53
C VAL A 40 -5.52 9.95 8.49
N ASN A 41 -4.69 10.99 8.31
CA ASN A 41 -4.96 12.05 7.34
C ASN A 41 -5.03 11.52 5.91
N TYR A 42 -4.15 10.59 5.56
CA TYR A 42 -4.14 9.96 4.25
C TYR A 42 -5.40 9.13 4.01
N ILE A 43 -5.78 8.26 4.93
CA ILE A 43 -6.99 7.43 4.80
C ILE A 43 -8.26 8.30 4.80
N ASN A 44 -8.33 9.33 5.63
CA ASN A 44 -9.48 10.26 5.68
C ASN A 44 -9.62 11.12 4.42
N SER A 45 -8.57 11.24 3.60
CA SER A 45 -8.63 11.95 2.32
C SER A 45 -9.30 11.13 1.21
N PHE A 46 -9.57 9.85 1.47
CA PHE A 46 -10.06 8.92 0.46
C PHE A 46 -11.57 9.05 0.27
N ASP A 47 -11.98 8.91 -1.00
CA ASP A 47 -13.35 8.50 -1.28
C ASP A 47 -13.52 6.99 -1.04
N GLN A 48 -14.76 6.51 -1.08
CA GLN A 48 -15.07 5.09 -0.87
C GLN A 48 -14.33 4.17 -1.85
N LYS A 49 -14.05 4.65 -3.07
CA LYS A 49 -13.39 3.87 -4.11
C LYS A 49 -11.89 3.75 -3.85
N ASP A 50 -11.26 4.81 -3.37
CA ASP A 50 -9.85 4.84 -3.00
C ASP A 50 -9.57 3.95 -1.79
N ALA A 51 -10.45 3.98 -0.78
CA ALA A 51 -10.38 3.06 0.36
C ALA A 51 -10.46 1.59 -0.11
N LEU A 52 -11.44 1.26 -0.97
CA LEU A 52 -11.58 -0.08 -1.54
C LEU A 52 -10.35 -0.50 -2.37
N HIS A 53 -9.73 0.42 -3.09
CA HIS A 53 -8.53 0.13 -3.86
C HIS A 53 -7.30 -0.10 -2.98
N LEU A 54 -7.15 0.69 -1.90
CA LEU A 54 -6.06 0.48 -0.96
C LEU A 54 -6.20 -0.87 -0.27
N ASP A 55 -7.40 -1.20 0.21
CA ASP A 55 -7.68 -2.50 0.82
C ASP A 55 -7.34 -3.67 -0.13
N ARG A 56 -7.81 -3.61 -1.37
CA ARG A 56 -7.46 -4.62 -2.40
C ARG A 56 -5.96 -4.69 -2.69
N ALA A 57 -5.26 -3.57 -2.65
CA ALA A 57 -3.82 -3.53 -2.87
C ALA A 57 -3.05 -4.19 -1.72
N LEU A 58 -3.46 -3.93 -0.47
CA LEU A 58 -2.88 -4.55 0.72
C LEU A 58 -3.15 -6.05 0.74
N ASN A 59 -4.40 -6.46 0.47
CA ASN A 59 -4.77 -7.87 0.40
C ASN A 59 -4.00 -8.62 -0.70
N ALA A 60 -3.95 -8.08 -1.91
CA ALA A 60 -3.15 -8.68 -2.99
C ALA A 60 -1.65 -8.77 -2.61
N ALA A 61 -1.12 -7.74 -1.96
CA ALA A 61 0.27 -7.73 -1.53
C ALA A 61 0.56 -8.80 -0.46
N SER A 62 -0.36 -8.95 0.52
CA SER A 62 -0.31 -9.93 1.60
C SER A 62 -0.47 -11.38 1.11
N GLU A 63 -1.22 -11.59 0.03
CA GLU A 63 -1.30 -12.87 -0.68
C GLU A 63 -0.05 -13.19 -1.52
N GLY A 64 0.92 -12.25 -1.60
CA GLY A 64 2.15 -12.42 -2.37
C GLY A 64 1.97 -12.18 -3.87
N ALA A 65 0.95 -11.44 -4.30
CA ALA A 65 0.74 -11.09 -5.69
C ALA A 65 1.83 -10.15 -6.22
N TYR A 66 2.41 -10.46 -7.37
CA TYR A 66 3.46 -9.64 -7.96
C TYR A 66 2.94 -8.28 -8.44
N LEU A 67 3.58 -7.19 -8.04
CA LEU A 67 3.27 -5.84 -8.52
C LEU A 67 3.92 -5.58 -9.89
N ASN A 68 3.11 -5.70 -10.96
CA ASN A 68 3.56 -5.62 -12.36
C ASN A 68 3.44 -4.21 -12.98
N SER A 69 3.18 -3.17 -12.19
CA SER A 69 3.11 -1.78 -12.67
C SER A 69 4.44 -1.05 -12.54
N GLN A 70 4.71 -0.13 -13.48
CA GLN A 70 5.75 0.86 -13.27
C GLN A 70 5.28 1.86 -12.21
N LEU A 71 5.95 1.91 -11.06
CA LEU A 71 5.67 2.85 -9.98
C LEU A 71 6.16 4.25 -10.33
N LYS A 72 5.32 4.99 -11.06
CA LYS A 72 5.52 6.41 -11.36
C LYS A 72 4.22 7.17 -11.10
N PRO A 73 4.27 8.27 -10.34
CA PRO A 73 3.10 9.13 -10.17
C PRO A 73 2.64 9.66 -11.52
N SER A 74 1.33 9.64 -11.75
CA SER A 74 0.69 10.27 -12.90
C SER A 74 -0.46 11.14 -12.41
N PHE A 75 -0.77 12.21 -13.13
CA PHE A 75 -1.90 13.06 -12.77
C PHE A 75 -3.21 12.44 -13.22
N ASP A 76 -4.20 12.43 -12.32
CA ASP A 76 -5.58 12.20 -12.70
C ASP A 76 -6.03 13.30 -13.67
N LYS A 77 -6.67 12.90 -14.77
CA LYS A 77 -7.24 13.88 -15.69
C LYS A 77 -8.50 14.54 -15.13
N LEU A 78 -9.16 13.90 -14.17
CA LEU A 78 -10.42 14.38 -13.60
C LEU A 78 -10.20 15.21 -12.34
N SER A 79 -9.44 14.69 -11.38
CA SER A 79 -9.19 15.39 -10.11
C SER A 79 -7.99 16.33 -10.15
N GLY A 80 -7.06 16.17 -11.11
CA GLY A 80 -5.80 16.94 -11.14
C GLY A 80 -4.80 16.51 -10.06
N GLU A 81 -5.14 15.51 -9.25
CA GLU A 81 -4.31 15.01 -8.16
C GLU A 81 -3.29 13.97 -8.67
N PRO A 82 -2.10 13.88 -8.05
CA PRO A 82 -1.15 12.83 -8.34
C PRO A 82 -1.67 11.47 -7.83
N ILE A 83 -1.52 10.43 -8.65
CA ILE A 83 -2.02 9.07 -8.41
C ILE A 83 -0.94 8.04 -8.76
N LEU A 84 -0.95 6.92 -8.03
CA LEU A 84 -0.31 5.66 -8.41
C LEU A 84 -1.34 4.69 -9.01
N TRP A 85 -1.02 4.14 -10.18
CA TRP A 85 -1.80 3.08 -10.81
C TRP A 85 -1.12 1.75 -10.59
N LEU A 86 -1.73 0.88 -9.79
CA LEU A 86 -1.16 -0.40 -9.40
C LEU A 86 -1.82 -1.54 -10.17
N ARG A 87 -1.02 -2.54 -10.57
CA ARG A 87 -1.50 -3.78 -11.17
C ARG A 87 -0.82 -4.97 -10.52
N PHE A 88 -1.61 -5.80 -9.86
CA PHE A 88 -1.14 -7.02 -9.23
C PHE A 88 -1.43 -8.24 -10.11
N GLU A 89 -0.58 -9.26 -10.02
CA GLU A 89 -0.71 -10.54 -10.72
C GLU A 89 -0.39 -11.71 -9.78
N HIS A 90 -1.27 -12.70 -9.70
CA HIS A 90 -1.04 -13.91 -8.92
C HIS A 90 -1.54 -15.15 -9.66
N ALA A 91 -0.67 -16.16 -9.87
CA ALA A 91 -1.03 -17.49 -10.38
C ALA A 91 -2.03 -17.53 -11.57
N LYS A 92 -1.91 -16.58 -12.53
CA LYS A 92 -2.76 -16.35 -13.73
C LYS A 92 -4.02 -15.49 -13.52
N GLN A 93 -4.32 -15.04 -12.31
CA GLN A 93 -5.31 -14.02 -12.03
C GLN A 93 -4.67 -12.63 -12.16
N GLN A 94 -5.23 -11.80 -13.04
CA GLN A 94 -4.93 -10.37 -13.08
C GLN A 94 -5.93 -9.64 -12.20
N PHE A 95 -5.41 -8.86 -11.25
CA PHE A 95 -6.24 -7.98 -10.44
C PHE A 95 -6.65 -6.76 -11.29
N PRO A 96 -7.81 -6.14 -11.00
CA PRO A 96 -8.16 -4.86 -11.62
C PRO A 96 -7.05 -3.84 -11.35
N VAL A 97 -6.91 -2.88 -12.27
CA VAL A 97 -5.99 -1.75 -12.04
C VAL A 97 -6.53 -0.92 -10.87
N LEU A 98 -5.72 -0.74 -9.85
CA LEU A 98 -6.08 -0.03 -8.62
C LEU A 98 -5.55 1.41 -8.67
N ARG A 99 -6.42 2.37 -8.38
CA ARG A 99 -6.09 3.80 -8.23
C ARG A 99 -5.76 4.06 -6.77
N ILE A 100 -4.55 4.54 -6.48
CA ILE A 100 -4.13 4.90 -5.13
C ILE A 100 -3.70 6.38 -5.13
N PRO A 101 -4.32 7.26 -4.33
CA PRO A 101 -3.87 8.65 -4.18
C PRO A 101 -2.38 8.71 -3.84
N TYR A 102 -1.62 9.60 -4.48
CA TYR A 102 -0.18 9.62 -4.27
C TYR A 102 0.18 10.16 -2.89
N HIS A 103 1.02 9.41 -2.19
CA HIS A 103 1.78 9.86 -1.05
C HIS A 103 3.22 9.35 -1.19
N GLU A 104 4.22 10.15 -0.83
CA GLU A 104 5.63 9.78 -1.00
C GLU A 104 5.97 8.46 -0.29
N GLU A 105 5.48 8.32 0.93
CA GLU A 105 5.73 7.13 1.74
C GLU A 105 4.96 5.89 1.26
N MET A 106 3.76 6.06 0.71
CA MET A 106 3.05 4.95 0.06
C MET A 106 3.74 4.51 -1.22
N HIS A 107 4.29 5.47 -1.98
CA HIS A 107 5.14 5.16 -3.12
C HIS A 107 6.41 4.41 -2.69
N ARG A 108 7.03 4.80 -1.56
CA ARG A 108 8.16 4.05 -0.98
C ARG A 108 7.76 2.63 -0.58
N PHE A 109 6.63 2.47 0.08
CA PHE A 109 6.06 1.17 0.47
C PHE A 109 5.89 0.23 -0.71
N PHE A 110 5.15 0.63 -1.75
CA PHE A 110 4.93 -0.22 -2.92
C PHE A 110 6.22 -0.53 -3.69
N ARG A 111 7.21 0.37 -3.66
CA ARG A 111 8.52 0.16 -4.27
C ARG A 111 9.34 -0.86 -3.50
N ASP A 112 9.37 -0.76 -2.18
CA ASP A 112 10.07 -1.73 -1.34
C ASP A 112 9.42 -3.12 -1.42
N TYR A 113 8.08 -3.17 -1.55
CA TYR A 113 7.34 -4.39 -1.88
C TYR A 113 7.75 -4.96 -3.25
N GLN A 114 7.72 -4.15 -4.31
CA GLN A 114 8.09 -4.58 -5.67
C GLN A 114 9.53 -5.11 -5.76
N LEU A 115 10.44 -4.56 -4.94
CA LEU A 115 11.83 -5.00 -4.84
C LEU A 115 12.02 -6.24 -3.95
N GLY A 116 10.96 -6.78 -3.34
CA GLY A 116 11.03 -7.93 -2.44
C GLY A 116 11.72 -7.62 -1.11
N LYS A 117 11.80 -6.36 -0.69
CA LYS A 117 12.39 -6.02 0.62
C LYS A 117 11.44 -6.33 1.78
N ILE A 118 10.15 -6.17 1.53
CA ILE A 118 9.08 -6.37 2.51
C ILE A 118 8.00 -7.31 1.95
N THR A 119 7.26 -7.94 2.83
CA THR A 119 6.02 -8.65 2.51
C THR A 119 4.96 -8.23 3.53
N PRO A 120 4.01 -7.36 3.13
CA PRO A 120 2.88 -7.00 3.99
C PRO A 120 2.17 -8.25 4.46
N ASN A 121 1.68 -8.24 5.70
CA ASN A 121 0.85 -9.30 6.25
C ASN A 121 -0.31 -8.74 7.07
N PHE A 122 -0.87 -7.63 6.59
CA PHE A 122 -1.99 -6.91 7.18
C PHE A 122 -2.93 -6.42 6.09
N ASP A 123 -4.17 -6.13 6.46
CA ASP A 123 -5.18 -5.49 5.62
C ASP A 123 -5.43 -4.03 6.03
N LEU A 124 -6.36 -3.35 5.36
CA LEU A 124 -6.64 -1.95 5.67
C LEU A 124 -7.24 -1.77 7.07
N ASP A 125 -8.11 -2.69 7.51
CA ASP A 125 -8.77 -2.60 8.81
C ASP A 125 -7.77 -2.72 9.95
N GLU A 126 -6.82 -3.65 9.87
CA GLU A 126 -5.72 -3.78 10.83
C GLU A 126 -4.85 -2.51 10.89
N LEU A 127 -4.57 -1.90 9.73
CA LEU A 127 -3.83 -0.63 9.67
C LEU A 127 -4.64 0.52 10.31
N MET A 128 -5.94 0.59 10.06
CA MET A 128 -6.82 1.61 10.62
C MET A 128 -6.90 1.51 12.15
N VAL A 129 -7.11 0.31 12.68
CA VAL A 129 -7.13 0.04 14.13
C VAL A 129 -5.79 0.43 14.76
N GLU A 130 -4.68 0.02 14.16
CA GLU A 130 -3.35 0.34 14.70
C GLU A 130 -3.02 1.85 14.60
N ALA A 131 -3.51 2.53 13.56
CA ALA A 131 -3.41 3.98 13.43
C ALA A 131 -4.30 4.75 14.41
N GLY A 132 -5.21 4.07 15.12
CA GLY A 132 -6.14 4.67 16.07
C GLY A 132 -7.38 5.30 15.43
N ILE A 133 -7.75 4.85 14.22
CA ILE A 133 -9.01 5.23 13.59
C ILE A 133 -10.11 4.38 14.22
N ASN A 134 -11.01 5.01 14.98
CA ASN A 134 -12.17 4.32 15.52
C ASN A 134 -13.09 3.89 14.37
N THR A 135 -13.24 2.58 14.18
CA THR A 135 -14.19 1.98 13.23
C THR A 135 -15.60 1.83 13.82
N GLU A 136 -15.81 2.23 15.08
CA GLU A 136 -17.11 2.22 15.77
C GLU A 136 -17.98 3.44 15.42
N GLU A 137 -18.47 3.51 14.19
CA GLU A 137 -19.65 4.34 13.84
C GLU A 137 -20.56 3.58 12.87
N THR A 138 -21.25 2.53 13.34
CA THR A 138 -22.58 2.13 12.83
C THR A 138 -23.20 1.04 13.72
N ASN A 139 -23.71 1.44 14.90
CA ASN A 139 -24.82 0.74 15.56
C ASN A 139 -25.47 1.67 16.61
N GLU A 140 -25.86 2.88 16.18
CA GLU A 140 -26.97 3.56 16.84
C GLU A 140 -28.25 3.28 16.03
N GLU A 141 -28.84 2.11 16.25
CA GLU A 141 -30.28 1.96 16.02
C GLU A 141 -30.99 2.35 17.33
N ALA A 142 -31.90 3.31 17.18
CA ALA A 142 -32.47 4.20 18.18
C ALA A 142 -33.07 3.51 19.44
N PRO A 143 -33.19 4.25 20.57
CA PRO A 143 -34.03 3.79 21.68
C PRO A 143 -35.48 3.68 21.19
N ALA A 144 -36.02 2.46 21.16
CA ALA A 144 -37.45 2.26 21.06
C ALA A 144 -38.10 2.83 22.33
N ALA A 145 -39.04 3.74 22.11
CA ALA A 145 -39.82 4.49 23.09
C ALA A 145 -40.67 3.62 24.02
#